data_AF-A0A091RMV6-F1
#
_entry.id   AF-A0A091RMV6-F1
#
_cell.length_a   1.000
_cell.length_b   1.000
_cell.length_c   1.000
_cell.angle_alpha   90.00
_cell.angle_beta   90.00
_cell.angle_gamma   90.00
#
_symmetry.space_group_name_H-M   'P 1'
#
loop_
_entity.id
_entity.type
_entity.pdbx_description
1 polymer ?
#
loop_
_entity_poly.entity_id
_entity_poly.type
_entity_poly.pdbx_seq_one_letter_code
_entity_poly.pdbx_strand_id
1 'polypeptide(L)'
;LILDRSDAVELPIKFIPRLAGCYHCQILLKSSSDVRVYKIECVVNTDNCEAELEFLTPAYQSVIQDIPIRNVSSQDWKLKAILEGQGFYGPPLINVGLGETALYPLMFKPLAEC
;
A
#
# COMPACT_ATOMS: atom_id res chain seq x y z
N LEU A 1 -40.31 14.30 -1.62
CA LEU A 1 -39.69 13.09 -1.07
C LEU A 1 -40.48 12.72 0.17
N ILE A 2 -41.35 11.73 0.07
CA ILE A 2 -42.08 11.19 1.21
C ILE A 2 -41.11 10.27 1.92
N LEU A 3 -40.73 10.62 3.14
CA LEU A 3 -39.94 9.76 4.00
C LEU A 3 -40.93 8.79 4.66
N ASP A 4 -41.01 7.57 4.14
CA ASP A 4 -41.61 6.46 4.89
C ASP A 4 -40.89 6.32 6.24
N ARG A 5 -41.61 5.84 7.27
CA ARG A 5 -41.14 5.68 8.67
C ARG A 5 -39.95 4.72 8.79
N SER A 6 -38.80 5.15 8.32
CA SER A 6 -37.49 4.57 8.52
C SER A 6 -36.60 5.69 9.06
N ASP A 7 -35.94 5.47 10.19
CA ASP A 7 -35.01 6.43 10.81
C ASP A 7 -33.74 6.66 9.96
N ALA A 8 -33.62 5.98 8.83
CA ALA A 8 -32.53 6.10 7.87
C ALA A 8 -33.06 6.20 6.43
N VAL A 9 -32.32 6.96 5.62
CA VAL A 9 -32.48 7.04 4.17
C VAL A 9 -31.21 6.50 3.51
N GLU A 10 -31.36 5.76 2.41
CA GLU A 10 -30.23 5.33 1.61
C GLU A 10 -29.71 6.49 0.76
N LEU A 11 -28.39 6.71 0.80
CA LEU A 11 -27.71 7.68 -0.06
C LEU A 11 -26.82 6.91 -1.05
N PRO A 12 -27.22 6.77 -2.33
CA PRO A 12 -26.41 6.08 -3.32
C PRO A 12 -25.15 6.89 -3.64
N ILE A 13 -23.99 6.30 -3.42
CA ILE A 13 -22.68 6.90 -3.68
C ILE A 13 -21.94 6.01 -4.67
N LYS A 14 -21.33 6.62 -5.70
CA LYS A 14 -20.46 5.94 -6.65
C LYS A 14 -19.02 6.42 -6.46
N PHE A 15 -18.14 5.51 -6.06
CA PHE A 15 -16.71 5.75 -5.96
C PHE A 15 -16.01 5.16 -7.19
N ILE A 16 -15.24 5.98 -7.93
CA ILE A 16 -14.52 5.59 -9.15
C ILE A 16 -13.06 6.03 -8.99
N PRO A 17 -12.23 5.26 -8.26
CA PRO A 17 -10.82 5.58 -8.10
C PRO A 17 -10.06 5.33 -9.40
N ARG A 18 -9.06 6.19 -9.69
CA ARG A 18 -8.19 6.00 -10.86
C ARG A 18 -6.92 5.21 -10.54
N LEU A 19 -6.47 5.28 -9.30
CA LEU A 19 -5.22 4.67 -8.81
C LEU A 19 -5.46 4.11 -7.41
N ALA A 20 -4.57 3.21 -6.99
CA ALA A 20 -4.50 2.80 -5.59
C ALA A 20 -4.14 3.97 -4.67
N GLY A 21 -4.52 3.84 -3.40
CA GLY A 21 -4.27 4.83 -2.37
C GLY A 21 -5.42 4.97 -1.39
N CYS A 22 -5.23 5.86 -0.41
CA CYS A 22 -6.25 6.23 0.55
C CYS A 22 -6.88 7.58 0.18
N TYR A 23 -8.19 7.58 -0.02
CA TYR A 23 -8.98 8.75 -0.38
C TYR A 23 -9.81 9.21 0.83
N HIS A 24 -9.45 10.38 1.35
CA HIS A 24 -10.19 11.04 2.42
C HIS A 24 -11.29 11.91 1.82
N CYS A 25 -12.54 11.45 1.96
CA CYS A 25 -13.71 12.07 1.39
C CYS A 25 -14.60 12.66 2.48
N GLN A 26 -15.40 13.67 2.13
CA GLN A 26 -16.43 14.23 3.00
C GLN A 26 -17.76 14.30 2.25
N ILE A 27 -18.83 13.89 2.91
CA ILE A 27 -20.20 14.13 2.46
C ILE A 27 -20.80 15.20 3.37
N LEU A 28 -21.14 16.34 2.79
CA LEU A 28 -21.85 17.43 3.45
C LEU A 28 -23.34 17.32 3.13
N LEU A 29 -24.16 17.03 4.14
CA LEU A 29 -25.62 17.15 4.05
C LEU A 29 -26.04 18.44 4.74
N LYS A 30 -26.80 19.29 4.05
CA LYS A 30 -27.22 20.59 4.57
C LYS A 30 -28.70 20.82 4.31
N SER A 31 -29.41 21.26 5.33
CA SER A 31 -30.75 21.84 5.27
C SER A 31 -30.72 23.28 5.79
N SER A 32 -31.88 23.94 5.87
CA SER A 32 -31.99 25.28 6.47
C SER A 32 -31.66 25.31 7.97
N SER A 33 -31.77 24.17 8.65
CA SER A 33 -31.72 24.09 10.12
C SER A 33 -30.75 23.03 10.64
N ASP A 34 -30.13 22.24 9.76
CA ASP A 34 -29.24 21.14 10.13
C ASP A 34 -28.09 20.99 9.12
N VAL A 35 -26.89 20.69 9.63
CA VAL A 35 -25.68 20.46 8.82
C VAL A 35 -24.98 19.22 9.38
N ARG A 36 -24.72 18.24 8.52
CA ARG A 36 -24.02 17.00 8.87
C ARG A 36 -22.84 16.79 7.95
N VAL A 37 -21.68 16.45 8.53
CA VAL A 37 -20.47 16.09 7.79
C VAL A 37 -20.14 14.63 8.09
N TYR A 38 -20.14 13.80 7.07
CA TYR A 38 -19.69 12.42 7.15
C TYR A 38 -18.31 12.33 6.53
N LYS A 39 -17.31 11.91 7.33
CA LYS A 39 -15.98 11.58 6.81
C LYS A 39 -16.01 10.13 6.35
N ILE A 40 -15.52 9.91 5.13
CA ILE A 40 -15.42 8.58 4.52
C ILE A 40 -13.98 8.39 4.12
N GLU A 41 -13.39 7.27 4.53
CA GLU A 41 -12.08 6.83 4.08
C GLU A 41 -12.29 5.68 3.08
N CYS A 42 -11.82 5.86 1.84
CA CYS A 42 -11.86 4.83 0.83
C CYS A 42 -10.45 4.35 0.54
N VAL A 43 -10.16 3.07 0.77
CA VAL A 43 -8.85 2.47 0.50
C VAL A 43 -8.94 1.62 -0.75
N VAL A 44 -8.06 1.89 -1.70
CA VAL A 44 -7.94 1.15 -2.96
C VAL A 44 -6.57 0.50 -2.97
N ASN A 45 -6.55 -0.83 -2.95
CA ASN A 45 -5.33 -1.60 -3.07
C ASN A 45 -5.08 -1.88 -4.56
N THR A 46 -3.82 -1.82 -5.00
CA THR A 46 -3.47 -2.38 -6.32
C THR A 46 -3.52 -3.89 -6.25
N ASP A 47 -3.82 -4.53 -7.38
CA ASP A 47 -3.44 -5.92 -7.58
C ASP A 47 -1.92 -6.06 -7.41
N ASN A 48 -1.49 -7.21 -6.88
CA ASN A 48 -0.11 -7.47 -6.49
C ASN A 48 0.83 -7.16 -7.67
N CYS A 49 1.72 -6.18 -7.51
CA CYS A 49 2.76 -5.94 -8.50
C CYS A 49 3.80 -7.04 -8.31
N GLU A 50 3.83 -8.00 -9.23
CA GLU A 50 4.83 -9.07 -9.25
C GLU A 50 6.04 -8.59 -10.06
N ALA A 51 7.23 -8.83 -9.52
CA ALA A 51 8.50 -8.56 -10.17
C ALA A 51 9.41 -9.78 -9.99
N GLU A 52 10.13 -10.14 -11.04
CA GLU A 52 11.15 -11.19 -10.99
C GLU A 52 12.53 -10.57 -10.79
N LEU A 53 13.32 -11.13 -9.87
CA LEU A 53 14.68 -10.71 -9.56
C LEU A 53 15.62 -11.90 -9.77
N GLU A 54 16.67 -11.70 -10.57
CA GLU A 54 17.69 -12.73 -10.81
C GLU A 54 18.95 -12.45 -10.00
N PHE A 55 19.37 -13.43 -9.19
CA PHE A 55 20.59 -13.37 -8.39
C PHE A 55 21.66 -14.30 -8.98
N LEU A 56 22.74 -13.72 -9.50
CA LEU A 56 23.90 -14.46 -10.00
C LEU A 56 25.09 -14.18 -9.10
N THR A 57 25.64 -15.23 -8.49
CA THR A 57 26.78 -15.16 -7.58
C THR A 57 27.55 -16.47 -7.60
N PRO A 58 28.89 -16.47 -7.42
CA PRO A 58 29.62 -17.71 -7.21
C PRO A 58 29.12 -18.47 -5.98
N ALA A 59 29.35 -19.79 -5.95
CA ALA A 59 29.01 -20.62 -4.79
C ALA A 59 29.61 -20.03 -3.50
N TYR A 60 28.82 -20.08 -2.42
CA TYR A 60 29.13 -19.53 -1.10
C TYR A 60 29.41 -18.02 -1.03
N GLN A 61 29.27 -17.27 -2.13
CA GLN A 61 29.39 -15.82 -2.12
C GLN A 61 28.02 -15.16 -1.97
N SER A 62 27.89 -14.28 -0.99
CA SER A 62 26.68 -13.47 -0.83
C SER A 62 26.67 -12.30 -1.81
N VAL A 63 25.50 -12.02 -2.37
CA VAL A 63 25.24 -10.82 -3.18
C VAL A 63 24.08 -10.05 -2.57
N ILE A 64 24.17 -8.72 -2.61
CA ILE A 64 23.08 -7.82 -2.19
C ILE A 64 22.58 -7.12 -3.45
N GLN A 65 21.26 -7.13 -3.65
CA GLN A 65 20.58 -6.30 -4.63
C GLN A 65 19.63 -5.34 -3.92
N ASP A 66 19.77 -4.05 -4.24
CA ASP A 66 18.92 -3.01 -3.71
C ASP A 66 17.64 -2.88 -4.55
N ILE A 67 16.49 -3.21 -3.96
CA ILE A 67 15.18 -3.09 -4.61
C ILE A 67 14.65 -1.67 -4.36
N PRO A 68 14.43 -0.85 -5.41
CA PRO A 68 13.91 0.49 -5.24
C PRO A 68 12.41 0.47 -4.91
N ILE A 69 12.05 0.99 -3.74
CA ILE A 69 10.66 1.14 -3.32
C ILE A 69 10.30 2.62 -3.35
N ARG A 70 9.49 3.01 -4.34
CA ARG A 70 9.06 4.39 -4.55
C ARG A 70 7.72 4.67 -3.89
N ASN A 71 7.71 5.58 -2.92
CA ASN A 71 6.48 6.08 -2.31
C ASN A 71 5.87 7.18 -3.18
N VAL A 72 4.74 6.87 -3.82
CA VAL A 72 4.00 7.80 -4.68
C VAL A 72 2.85 8.51 -3.97
N SER A 73 2.68 8.25 -2.68
CA SER A 73 1.58 8.80 -1.87
C SER A 73 1.98 10.09 -1.16
N SER A 74 1.00 10.74 -0.53
CA SER A 74 1.19 11.94 0.29
C SER A 74 1.41 11.64 1.78
N GLN A 75 1.74 10.40 2.13
CA GLN A 75 1.99 9.96 3.50
C GLN A 75 3.24 9.08 3.55
N ASP A 76 3.91 9.03 4.70
CA ASP A 76 5.04 8.13 4.90
C ASP A 76 4.57 6.67 4.92
N TRP A 77 5.38 5.78 4.34
CA TRP A 77 5.13 4.34 4.36
C TRP A 77 5.98 3.67 5.42
N LYS A 78 5.37 2.76 6.17
CA LYS A 78 6.04 1.78 7.02
C LYS A 78 5.68 0.38 6.51
N LEU A 79 6.60 -0.22 5.76
CA LEU A 79 6.38 -1.49 5.08
C LEU A 79 7.02 -2.63 5.87
N LYS A 80 6.35 -3.79 5.87
CA LYS A 80 6.88 -5.05 6.39
C LYS A 80 7.33 -5.92 5.22
N ALA A 81 8.57 -6.39 5.28
CA ALA A 81 9.07 -7.37 4.33
C ALA A 81 8.76 -8.78 4.84
N ILE A 82 8.23 -9.62 3.96
CA ILE A 82 8.02 -11.04 4.19
C ILE A 82 8.87 -11.77 3.16
N LEU A 83 9.85 -12.53 3.63
CA LEU A 83 10.75 -13.30 2.78
C LEU A 83 10.38 -14.78 2.90
N GLU A 84 10.14 -15.42 1.76
CA GLU A 84 9.87 -16.85 1.65
C GLU A 84 10.95 -17.50 0.78
N GLY A 85 11.31 -18.74 1.10
CA GLY A 85 12.44 -19.44 0.46
C GLY A 85 13.70 -19.49 1.32
N GLN A 86 14.75 -20.16 0.81
CA GLN A 86 16.00 -20.40 1.53
C GLN A 86 17.12 -19.50 1.00
N GLY A 87 18.03 -19.07 1.88
CA GLY A 87 19.21 -18.27 1.51
C GLY A 87 18.94 -16.78 1.26
N PHE A 88 17.72 -16.29 1.44
CA PHE A 88 17.38 -14.87 1.30
C PHE A 88 17.30 -14.18 2.67
N TYR A 89 17.86 -12.98 2.76
CA TYR A 89 17.93 -12.18 3.98
C TYR A 89 17.70 -10.70 3.68
N GLY A 90 17.04 -10.00 4.60
CA GLY A 90 16.84 -8.56 4.49
C GLY A 90 16.18 -7.98 5.74
N PRO A 91 16.09 -6.65 5.84
CA PRO A 91 15.43 -5.98 6.96
C PRO A 91 13.94 -6.38 7.04
N PRO A 92 13.37 -6.65 8.23
CA PRO A 92 11.95 -7.01 8.34
C PRO A 92 11.00 -5.82 8.12
N LEU A 93 11.53 -4.60 8.19
CA LEU A 93 10.80 -3.35 8.04
C LEU A 93 11.62 -2.37 7.21
N ILE A 94 10.94 -1.56 6.41
CA ILE A 94 11.52 -0.40 5.72
C ILE A 94 10.56 0.78 5.80
N ASN A 95 11.11 1.96 6.06
CA ASN A 95 10.37 3.22 6.04
C ASN A 95 10.68 3.95 4.72
N VAL A 96 9.67 4.51 4.09
CA VAL A 96 9.81 5.29 2.86
C VAL A 96 9.09 6.61 3.06
N GLY A 97 9.82 7.72 3.10
CA GLY A 97 9.23 9.05 3.26
C GLY A 97 8.27 9.39 2.11
N LEU A 98 7.36 10.33 2.36
CA LEU A 98 6.44 10.84 1.34
C LEU A 98 7.19 11.30 0.08
N GLY A 99 6.77 10.81 -1.09
CA GLY A 99 7.40 11.14 -2.37
C GLY A 99 8.83 10.59 -2.57
N GLU A 100 9.41 9.90 -1.59
CA GLU A 100 10.79 9.43 -1.63
C GLU A 100 10.90 8.02 -2.25
N THR A 101 12.13 7.61 -2.53
CA THR A 101 12.48 6.24 -2.88
C THR A 101 13.49 5.71 -1.87
N ALA A 102 13.17 4.60 -1.22
CA ALA A 102 14.09 3.89 -0.35
C ALA A 102 14.60 2.64 -1.06
N LEU A 103 15.82 2.23 -0.74
CA LEU A 103 16.43 1.01 -1.27
C LEU A 103 16.31 -0.10 -0.24
N TYR A 104 15.60 -1.17 -0.59
CA TYR A 104 15.50 -2.36 0.24
C TYR A 104 16.64 -3.34 -0.10
N PRO A 105 17.59 -3.59 0.82
CA PRO A 105 18.73 -4.45 0.54
C PRO A 105 18.31 -5.92 0.69
N LEU A 106 18.05 -6.61 -0.42
CA LEU A 106 17.81 -8.04 -0.44
C LEU A 106 19.13 -8.78 -0.68
N MET A 107 19.58 -9.53 0.32
CA MET A 107 20.75 -10.38 0.23
C MET A 107 20.36 -11.80 -0.15
N PHE A 108 21.06 -12.37 -1.12
CA PHE A 108 21.07 -13.81 -1.36
C PHE A 108 22.42 -14.39 -0.94
N LYS A 109 22.38 -15.43 -0.10
CA LYS A 109 23.53 -16.21 0.34
C LYS A 109 23.25 -17.70 0.10
N PRO A 110 23.84 -18.30 -0.94
CA PRO A 110 23.63 -19.71 -1.26
C PRO A 110 24.16 -20.63 -0.13
N LEU A 111 23.36 -21.63 0.23
CA LEU A 111 23.65 -22.57 1.34
C LEU A 111 24.43 -23.83 0.89
N ALA A 112 24.50 -24.12 -0.41
CA ALA A 112 25.20 -25.30 -0.96
C ALA A 112 25.75 -25.02 -2.38
N GLU A 113 26.73 -25.83 -2.82
CA GLU A 113 27.14 -25.94 -4.23
C GLU A 113 26.01 -26.58 -5.05
N CYS A 114 25.84 -26.13 -6.30
CA CYS A 114 24.89 -26.70 -7.26
C CYS A 114 25.28 -28.12 -7.67
#